data_AF-A0A3C0UYX1-F1
#
_entry.id   AF-A0A3C0UYX1-F1
#
_cell.length_a   1.000
_cell.length_b   1.000
_cell.length_c   1.000
_cell.angle_alpha   90.00
_cell.angle_beta   90.00
_cell.angle_gamma   90.00
#
_symmetry.space_group_name_H-M   'P 1'
#
loop_
_entity.id
_entity.type
_entity.pdbx_description
1 polymer ?
#
loop_
_entity_poly.entity_id
_entity_poly.type
_entity_poly.pdbx_seq_one_letter_code
_entity_poly.pdbx_strand_id
1 'polypeptide(L)' 'MNTIIKNTPIGGKGALDQLESEAIYIMREVAGQFERPALLFSGGKDSITLVRLAQKAFAPGKIPFPLVHIDTGHNFP' A
#
# COMPACT_ATOMS: atom_id res chain seq x y z
N MET A 1 24.00 -1.50 28.31
CA MET A 1 23.47 -2.86 28.07
C MET A 1 22.88 -2.85 26.66
N ASN A 2 23.74 -3.02 25.66
CA ASN A 2 23.38 -2.95 24.24
C ASN A 2 22.87 -4.31 23.79
N THR A 3 21.56 -4.50 23.74
CA THR A 3 20.98 -5.65 23.06
C THR A 3 20.98 -5.38 21.56
N ILE A 4 22.11 -5.72 20.96
CA ILE A 4 22.27 -6.37 19.66
C ILE A 4 21.04 -6.27 18.76
N ILE A 5 21.16 -5.40 17.75
CA ILE A 5 20.48 -5.53 16.45
C ILE A 5 20.73 -6.96 15.97
N LYS A 6 19.78 -7.87 16.18
CA LYS A 6 19.82 -9.19 15.56
C LYS A 6 19.52 -8.97 14.07
N ASN A 7 20.57 -8.92 13.25
CA ASN A 7 20.47 -9.19 11.82
C ASN A 7 19.98 -10.64 11.66
N THR A 8 18.66 -10.81 11.63
CA THR A 8 18.02 -12.07 11.28
C THR A 8 18.39 -12.42 9.83
N PRO A 9 18.76 -13.68 9.53
CA PRO A 9 19.18 -14.09 8.20
C PRO A 9 18.07 -13.83 7.16
N ILE A 10 18.49 -13.31 6.00
CA ILE A 10 17.71 -12.99 4.80
C ILE A 10 17.22 -14.30 4.16
N GLY A 11 16.22 -14.96 4.76
CA GLY A 11 15.74 -16.27 4.27
C GLY A 11 14.33 -16.67 4.71
N GLY A 12 13.74 -15.93 5.66
CA GLY A 12 12.31 -16.01 5.98
C GLY A 12 11.65 -14.69 5.62
N LYS A 13 10.42 -14.71 5.09
CA LYS A 13 9.64 -13.48 4.86
C LYS A 13 9.61 -12.67 6.15
N GLY A 14 10.15 -11.46 6.13
CA GLY A 14 10.09 -10.55 7.27
C GLY A 14 8.64 -10.21 7.59
N ALA A 15 8.37 -9.70 8.80
CA ALA A 15 7.02 -9.26 9.16
C ALA A 15 6.42 -8.27 8.14
N LEU A 16 7.26 -7.42 7.55
CA LEU A 16 6.86 -6.49 6.49
C LEU A 16 6.52 -7.18 5.17
N ASP A 17 7.22 -8.26 4.80
CA ASP A 17 6.92 -9.03 3.58
C ASP A 17 5.55 -9.70 3.70
N GLN A 18 5.20 -10.16 4.90
CA GLN A 18 3.88 -10.73 5.16
C GLN A 18 2.77 -9.68 5.02
N LEU A 19 2.93 -8.53 5.69
CA LEU A 19 1.97 -7.43 5.62
C LEU A 19 1.82 -6.88 4.20
N GLU A 20 2.92 -6.78 3.45
CA GLU A 20 2.89 -6.37 2.05
C GLU A 20 2.12 -7.38 1.18
N SER A 21 2.39 -8.67 1.35
CA SER A 21 1.69 -9.73 0.61
C SER A 21 0.19 -9.72 0.91
N GLU A 22 -0.19 -9.50 2.17
CA GLU A 22 -1.59 -9.41 2.60
C GLU A 22 -2.28 -8.18 1.99
N ALA A 23 -1.64 -7.01 2.03
CA ALA A 23 -2.19 -5.79 1.44
C ALA A 23 -2.36 -5.91 -0.09
N ILE A 24 -1.39 -6.52 -0.79
CA ILE A 24 -1.49 -6.78 -2.23
C ILE A 24 -2.67 -7.71 -2.54
N TYR A 25 -2.83 -8.76 -1.73
CA TYR A 25 -3.95 -9.70 -1.88
C TYR A 25 -5.29 -8.96 -1.75
N ILE A 26 -5.48 -8.17 -0.69
CA ILE A 26 -6.70 -7.40 -0.45
C ILE A 26 -7.01 -6.45 -1.62
N MET A 27 -5.99 -5.76 -2.15
CA MET A 27 -6.19 -4.83 -3.27
C MET A 27 -6.67 -5.54 -4.54
N ARG A 28 -6.16 -6.74 -4.82
CA ARG A 28 -6.58 -7.55 -5.98
C ARG A 28 -8.00 -8.08 -5.82
N GLU A 29 -8.36 -8.52 -4.62
CA GLU A 29 -9.73 -8.94 -4.31
C GLU A 29 -10.71 -7.78 -4.49
N VAL A 30 -10.40 -6.59 -3.96
CA VAL A 30 -11.25 -5.40 -4.15
C VAL A 30 -11.40 -5.04 -5.64
N ALA A 31 -10.33 -5.11 -6.42
CA ALA A 31 -10.40 -4.85 -7.86
C ALA A 31 -11.20 -5.92 -8.63
N GLY A 32 -11.24 -7.17 -8.15
CA GLY A 32 -11.99 -8.26 -8.78
C GLY A 32 -13.46 -8.34 -8.36
N GLN A 33 -13.82 -7.85 -7.17
CA GLN A 33 -15.16 -8.01 -6.59
C GLN A 33 -16.05 -6.77 -6.73
N PHE A 34 -15.48 -5.57 -6.94
CA PHE A 34 -16.24 -4.33 -7.00
C PHE A 34 -16.19 -3.71 -8.41
N GLU A 35 -17.32 -3.19 -8.89
CA GLU A 35 -17.41 -2.56 -10.23
C GLU A 35 -16.73 -1.19 -10.30
N ARG A 36 -16.74 -0.43 -9.19
CA ARG A 36 -16.26 0.97 -9.13
C ARG A 36 -15.43 1.27 -7.87
N PRO A 37 -14.34 0.54 -7.61
CA PRO A 37 -13.48 0.84 -6.46
C PRO A 37 -12.76 2.18 -6.66
N ALA A 38 -12.34 2.79 -5.56
CA ALA A 38 -11.52 3.99 -5.53
C ALA A 38 -10.56 3.92 -4.33
N LEU A 39 -9.35 4.46 -4.49
CA LEU A 39 -8.40 4.57 -3.40
C LEU A 39 -8.40 6.01 -2.85
N LEU A 40 -8.84 6.18 -1.61
CA LEU A 40 -8.79 7.48 -0.94
C LEU A 40 -7.34 7.90 -0.71
N PHE A 41 -7.01 9.11 -1.13
CA PHE A 41 -5.65 9.65 -1.13
C PHE A 41 -5.61 10.99 -0.41
N SER A 42 -4.86 11.07 0.69
CA SER A 42 -4.70 12.30 1.49
C SER A 42 -3.36 13.00 1.27
N GLY A 43 -2.44 12.41 0.52
CA GLY A 43 -1.05 12.90 0.43
C GLY A 43 -0.19 12.58 1.67
N GLY A 44 -0.77 11.98 2.71
CA GLY A 44 -0.04 11.54 3.91
C GLY A 44 0.70 10.21 3.71
N LYS A 45 1.59 9.88 4.66
CA LYS A 45 2.45 8.67 4.64
C LYS A 45 1.69 7.37 4.38
N ASP A 46 0.51 7.23 4.98
CA ASP A 46 -0.27 5.99 4.91
C ASP A 46 -0.87 5.83 3.51
N SER A 47 -1.46 6.91 2.98
CA SER A 47 -2.03 6.91 1.62
C SER A 47 -0.96 6.74 0.54
N ILE A 48 0.24 7.33 0.71
CA ILE A 48 1.37 7.11 -0.20
C ILE A 48 1.83 5.65 -0.15
N THR A 49 1.89 5.05 1.04
CA THR A 49 2.21 3.63 1.21
C THR A 49 1.19 2.76 0.48
N LEU A 50 -0.11 3.05 0.60
CA LEU A 50 -1.15 2.34 -0.13
C LEU A 50 -1.03 2.51 -1.65
N VAL A 51 -0.70 3.71 -2.15
CA VAL A 51 -0.44 3.92 -3.59
C VAL A 51 0.74 3.05 -4.05
N ARG A 52 1.82 2.96 -3.26
CA ARG A 52 2.95 2.10 -3.59
C ARG A 52 2.57 0.61 -3.61
N LEU A 53 1.77 0.16 -2.65
CA LEU A 53 1.26 -1.20 -2.59
C LEU A 53 0.34 -1.49 -3.78
N ALA A 54 -0.51 -0.54 -4.19
CA ALA A 54 -1.36 -0.68 -5.37
C ALA A 54 -0.53 -0.81 -6.66
N GLN A 55 0.52 -0.02 -6.82
CA GLN A 55 1.45 -0.17 -7.94
C GLN A 55 2.07 -1.58 -7.97
N LYS A 56 2.44 -2.14 -6.80
CA LYS A 56 2.98 -3.51 -6.71
C LYS A 56 1.92 -4.57 -7.00
N ALA A 57 0.69 -4.35 -6.55
CA ALA A 57 -0.42 -5.28 -6.77
C ALA A 57 -0.76 -5.44 -8.26
N PHE A 58 -0.66 -4.37 -9.05
CA PHE A 58 -1.10 -4.37 -10.45
C PHE A 58 0.04 -4.30 -11.48
N ALA A 59 1.32 -4.26 -11.05
CA ALA A 59 2.45 -4.29 -11.97
C ALA A 59 2.43 -5.56 -12.86
N PRO A 60 2.80 -5.46 -14.15
CA PRO A 60 3.24 -4.25 -14.87
C PRO A 60 2.10 -3.37 -15.43
N GLY A 61 0.85 -3.74 -15.18
CA GLY A 61 -0.33 -2.97 -15.59
C GLY A 61 -0.54 -1.68 -14.78
N LYS A 62 -1.55 -0.92 -15.19
CA LYS A 62 -1.99 0.27 -14.45
C LYS A 62 -2.90 -0.13 -13.29
N ILE A 63 -2.96 0.71 -12.25
CA ILE A 63 -3.95 0.56 -11.18
C ILE A 63 -5.35 0.70 -11.81
N PRO A 64 -6.27 -0.26 -11.62
CA PRO A 64 -7.55 -0.31 -12.32
C PRO A 64 -8.64 0.59 -11.70
N PHE A 65 -8.28 1.47 -10.76
CA PHE A 65 -9.19 2.38 -10.08
C PHE A 65 -8.57 3.77 -9.87
N PRO A 66 -9.41 4.82 -9.79
CA PRO A 66 -8.93 6.17 -9.54
C PRO A 66 -8.43 6.37 -8.11
N LEU A 67 -7.58 7.37 -7.94
CA LEU A 67 -7.29 7.98 -6.65
C LEU A 67 -8.31 9.09 -6.39
N VAL A 68 -8.82 9.18 -5.17
CA VAL A 68 -9.78 10.23 -4.77
C VAL A 68 -9.17 11.05 -3.64
N HIS A 69 -8.89 12.32 -3.93
CA HIS A 69 -8.46 13.30 -2.94
C HIS A 69 -9.63 14.19 -2.56
N ILE A 70 -9.83 14.39 -1.26
CA ILE A 70 -10.82 15.33 -0.74
C ILE A 70 -10.06 16.60 -0.34
N ASP A 71 -10.27 17.66 -1.12
CA ASP A 71 -9.71 18.97 -0.80
C ASP A 71 -10.62 19.70 0.20
N THR A 72 -10.05 20.06 1.34
CA THR A 72 -10.74 20.82 2.41
C THR A 72 -10.50 22.33 2.31
N GLY A 73 -9.68 22.78 1.37
CA GLY A 73 -9.19 24.15 1.28
C GLY A 73 -8.08 24.50 2.27
N HIS A 74 -7.62 23.55 3.09
CA HIS A 74 -6.59 23.74 4.13
C HIS A 74 -5.34 22.87 3.91
N ASN A 75 -5.14 22.39 2.68
CA ASN A 75 -3.97 21.61 2.32
C ASN A 75 -2.70 22.48 2.34
N PHE A 76 -1.56 21.89 2.69
CA PHE A 76 -0.27 22.55 2.60
C PHE A 76 0.15 22.72 1.12
N PRO A 77 0.71 23.88 0.71
CA PRO A 77 1.18 24.11 -0.65
C PRO A 77 2.45 23.30 -0.99
#